data_AF-A0A0G0N5P8-F1
#
_entry.id   AF-A0A0G0N5P8-F1
#
_cell.length_a   1.000
_cell.length_b   1.000
_cell.length_c   1.000
_cell.angle_alpha   90.00
_cell.angle_beta   90.00
_cell.angle_gamma   90.00
#
_symmetry.space_group_name_H-M   'P 1'
#
loop_
_entity.id
_entity.type
_entity.pdbx_description
1 polymer ?
#
loop_
_entity_poly.entity_id
_entity_poly.type
_entity_poly.pdbx_seq_one_letter_code
_entity_poly.pdbx_strand_id
1 'polypeptide(L)'
;MFSEISMNGSFPKTHNYITSLDMTHCDELDQVTKELMENEAGYERASQALRRRFVRGAQNVSAIERGNRKTKIKRTGENGKYRYFIEGVDGSWSEPQERIWVVSMFALWQRKRRITR
;
A
#
# COMPACT_ATOMS: atom_id res chain seq x y z
N MET A 1 -1.03 -12.44 -27.51
CA MET A 1 -2.05 -12.54 -26.45
C MET A 1 -1.32 -12.28 -25.14
N PHE A 2 -1.33 -11.03 -24.66
CA PHE A 2 -0.76 -10.72 -23.35
C PHE A 2 -1.78 -11.17 -22.31
N SER A 3 -1.45 -12.19 -21.53
CA SER A 3 -2.22 -12.53 -20.34
C SER A 3 -2.19 -11.31 -19.43
N GLU A 4 -3.34 -10.70 -19.12
CA GLU A 4 -3.45 -9.79 -17.99
C GLU A 4 -3.00 -10.58 -16.76
N ILE A 5 -1.80 -10.28 -16.26
CA ILE A 5 -1.31 -10.87 -15.02
C ILE A 5 -2.10 -10.18 -13.92
N SER A 6 -3.25 -10.75 -13.58
CA SER A 6 -4.04 -10.27 -12.47
C SER A 6 -3.20 -10.33 -11.19
N MET A 7 -3.17 -9.21 -10.45
CA MET A 7 -2.47 -9.11 -9.16
C MET A 7 -3.03 -10.09 -8.10
N ASN A 8 -4.19 -10.70 -8.38
CA ASN A 8 -4.86 -11.67 -7.50
C ASN A 8 -3.95 -12.84 -7.12
N GLY A 9 -3.09 -13.31 -8.03
CA GLY A 9 -2.14 -14.38 -7.75
C GLY A 9 -0.96 -13.96 -6.87
N SER A 10 -0.65 -12.67 -6.81
CA SER A 10 0.49 -12.14 -6.03
C SER A 10 0.14 -11.82 -4.57
N PHE A 11 -1.13 -11.57 -4.28
CA PHE A 11 -1.63 -11.18 -2.96
C PHE A 11 -2.88 -11.99 -2.58
N PRO A 12 -2.76 -13.33 -2.43
CA PRO A 12 -3.90 -14.21 -2.26
C PRO A 12 -4.69 -13.93 -0.97
N LYS A 13 -4.04 -13.51 0.13
CA LYS A 13 -4.74 -13.26 1.39
C LYS A 13 -5.54 -11.96 1.30
N THR A 14 -4.96 -10.92 0.72
CA THR A 14 -5.65 -9.66 0.49
C THR A 14 -6.79 -9.84 -0.51
N HIS A 15 -6.60 -10.63 -1.57
CA HIS A 15 -7.67 -10.94 -2.53
C HIS A 15 -8.89 -11.56 -1.83
N ASN A 16 -8.66 -12.60 -1.01
CA ASN A 16 -9.73 -13.27 -0.29
C ASN A 16 -10.43 -12.33 0.69
N TYR A 17 -9.68 -11.47 1.38
CA TYR A 17 -10.24 -10.46 2.27
C TYR A 17 -11.09 -9.43 1.50
N ILE A 18 -10.56 -8.81 0.45
CA ILE A 18 -11.28 -7.78 -0.32
C ILE A 18 -12.53 -8.34 -1.00
N THR A 19 -12.47 -9.59 -1.48
CA THR A 19 -13.61 -10.24 -2.14
C THR A 19 -14.77 -10.55 -1.17
N SER A 20 -14.50 -10.64 0.14
CA SER A 20 -15.53 -10.88 1.15
C SER A 20 -16.18 -9.60 1.69
N LEU A 21 -15.67 -8.42 1.33
CA LEU A 21 -16.19 -7.14 1.79
C LEU A 21 -17.36 -6.64 0.93
N ASP A 22 -18.31 -5.98 1.59
CA ASP A 22 -19.21 -5.06 0.91
C ASP A 22 -18.48 -3.76 0.58
N MET A 23 -18.11 -3.61 -0.69
CA MET A 23 -17.33 -2.46 -1.17
C MET A 23 -18.08 -1.13 -1.09
N THR A 24 -19.40 -1.15 -0.91
CA THR A 24 -20.21 0.07 -0.78
C THR A 24 -20.10 0.72 0.60
N HIS A 25 -19.75 -0.04 1.63
CA HIS A 25 -19.66 0.41 3.02
C HIS A 25 -18.28 0.21 3.66
N CYS A 26 -17.27 -0.20 2.88
CA CYS A 26 -15.93 -0.47 3.41
C CYS A 26 -15.08 0.79 3.62
N ASP A 27 -13.93 0.62 4.28
CA ASP A 27 -12.95 1.68 4.51
C ASP A 27 -12.33 2.15 3.18
N GLU A 28 -11.97 3.43 3.07
CA GLU A 28 -11.32 3.97 1.88
C GLU A 28 -10.02 3.23 1.51
N LEU A 29 -9.28 2.73 2.51
CA LEU A 29 -8.10 1.92 2.27
C LEU A 29 -8.45 0.62 1.54
N ASP A 30 -9.60 0.00 1.84
CA ASP A 30 -10.06 -1.21 1.18
C ASP A 30 -10.45 -0.93 -0.28
N GLN A 31 -11.10 0.20 -0.52
CA GLN A 31 -11.42 0.67 -1.88
C GLN A 31 -10.15 0.88 -2.70
N VAL A 32 -9.16 1.62 -2.16
CA VAL A 32 -7.86 1.82 -2.81
C VAL A 32 -7.17 0.49 -3.07
N THR A 33 -7.21 -0.42 -2.10
CA THR A 33 -6.58 -1.75 -2.22
C THR A 33 -7.22 -2.53 -3.36
N LYS A 34 -8.55 -2.61 -3.41
CA LYS A 34 -9.29 -3.25 -4.51
C LYS A 34 -8.89 -2.68 -5.86
N GLU A 35 -8.91 -1.35 -6.00
CA GLU A 35 -8.53 -0.69 -7.25
C GLU A 35 -7.10 -1.05 -7.69
N LEU A 36 -6.15 -1.15 -6.76
CA LEU A 36 -4.77 -1.53 -7.08
C LEU A 36 -4.63 -3.02 -7.42
N MET A 37 -5.48 -3.89 -6.85
CA MET A 37 -5.55 -5.31 -7.24
C MET A 37 -6.09 -5.49 -8.65
N GLU A 38 -7.05 -4.66 -9.06
CA GLU A 38 -7.68 -4.71 -10.38
C GLU A 38 -6.88 -3.92 -11.43
N ASN A 39 -5.93 -3.07 -11.01
CA ASN A 39 -5.12 -2.23 -11.89
C ASN A 39 -3.62 -2.37 -11.59
N GLU A 40 -3.00 -3.38 -12.21
CA GLU A 40 -1.56 -3.68 -12.09
C GLU A 40 -0.69 -2.45 -12.41
N ALA A 41 -1.00 -1.73 -13.48
CA ALA A 41 -0.25 -0.52 -13.85
C ALA A 41 -0.36 0.57 -12.77
N GLY A 42 -1.53 0.69 -12.13
CA GLY A 42 -1.75 1.57 -10.98
C GLY A 42 -0.89 1.17 -9.78
N TYR A 43 -0.89 -0.11 -9.45
CA TYR A 43 -0.06 -0.68 -8.39
C TYR A 43 1.43 -0.40 -8.63
N GLU A 44 1.95 -0.72 -9.83
CA GLU A 44 3.35 -0.50 -10.16
C GLU A 44 3.74 0.97 -10.10
N ARG A 45 2.89 1.89 -10.60
CA ARG A 45 3.14 3.33 -10.47
C ARG A 45 3.26 3.77 -9.02
N ALA A 46 2.34 3.32 -8.14
CA ALA A 46 2.36 3.65 -6.72
C ALA A 46 3.58 3.03 -6.00
N SER A 47 3.86 1.76 -6.27
CA SER A 47 5.01 1.01 -5.76
C SER A 47 6.34 1.67 -6.11
N GLN A 48 6.53 2.05 -7.37
CA GLN A 48 7.73 2.75 -7.82
C GLN A 48 7.83 4.17 -7.25
N ALA A 49 6.70 4.88 -7.12
CA ALA A 49 6.67 6.19 -6.49
C ALA A 49 7.09 6.12 -5.01
N LEU A 50 6.61 5.13 -4.27
CA LEU A 50 7.03 4.85 -2.89
C LEU A 50 8.52 4.52 -2.84
N ARG A 51 8.98 3.58 -3.67
CA ARG A 51 10.39 3.17 -3.76
C ARG A 51 11.31 4.37 -3.96
N ARG A 52 10.96 5.28 -4.89
CA ARG A 52 11.75 6.48 -5.20
C ARG A 52 11.91 7.42 -4.01
N ARG A 53 10.98 7.45 -3.05
CA ARG A 53 11.14 8.25 -1.83
C ARG A 53 12.33 7.77 -1.00
N PHE A 54 12.41 6.46 -0.77
CA PHE A 54 13.51 5.86 -0.03
C PHE A 54 14.85 5.91 -0.78
N VAL A 55 14.83 5.71 -2.11
CA VAL A 55 16.05 5.87 -2.94
C VAL A 55 16.61 7.29 -2.86
N ARG A 56 15.74 8.29 -2.67
CA ARG A 56 16.13 9.70 -2.48
C ARG A 56 16.49 10.05 -1.02
N GLY A 57 16.69 9.06 -0.15
CA GLY A 57 17.16 9.27 1.22
C GLY A 57 16.07 9.55 2.26
N ALA A 58 14.78 9.40 1.93
CA ALA A 58 13.74 9.48 2.95
C ALA A 58 13.90 8.33 3.95
N GLN A 59 14.03 8.65 5.24
CA GLN A 59 14.02 7.64 6.30
C GLN A 59 12.64 7.00 6.43
N ASN A 60 11.61 7.85 6.50
CA ASN A 60 10.21 7.48 6.64
C ASN A 60 9.36 8.23 5.59
N VAL A 61 8.25 7.64 5.18
CA VAL A 61 7.29 8.23 4.22
C VAL A 61 5.91 8.25 4.85
N SER A 62 5.23 9.39 4.81
CA SER A 62 3.86 9.50 5.30
C SER A 62 2.89 8.62 4.52
N ALA A 63 1.91 8.07 5.22
CA ALA A 63 0.86 7.23 4.68
C ALA A 63 -0.44 7.40 5.47
N ILE A 64 -1.53 6.82 4.99
CA ILE A 64 -2.82 6.77 5.67
C ILE A 64 -3.23 5.32 5.81
N GLU A 65 -3.57 4.90 7.02
CA GLU A 65 -4.12 3.58 7.30
C GLU A 65 -5.63 3.63 7.56
N ARG A 66 -6.21 2.52 8.03
CA ARG A 66 -7.64 2.38 8.32
C ARG A 66 -8.14 3.50 9.24
N GLY A 67 -9.40 3.88 9.06
CA GLY A 67 -10.01 4.98 9.80
C GLY A 67 -9.39 6.34 9.49
N ASN A 68 -8.79 6.51 8.31
CA ASN A 68 -8.11 7.74 7.88
C ASN A 68 -6.98 8.21 8.81
N ARG A 69 -6.40 7.29 9.61
CA ARG A 69 -5.34 7.61 10.54
C ARG A 69 -4.02 7.86 9.78
N LYS A 70 -3.33 8.95 10.12
CA LYS A 70 -1.98 9.22 9.58
C LYS A 70 -0.97 8.26 10.22
N THR A 71 -0.13 7.67 9.38
CA THR A 71 0.96 6.78 9.80
C THR A 71 2.22 7.03 8.96
N LYS A 72 3.29 6.28 9.22
CA LYS A 72 4.54 6.30 8.47
C LYS A 72 4.90 4.90 7.98
N ILE A 73 5.55 4.88 6.83
CA ILE A 73 6.18 3.70 6.23
C ILE A 73 7.69 3.89 6.38
N LYS A 74 8.39 2.88 6.88
CA LYS A 74 9.85 2.76 6.74
C LYS A 74 10.19 1.60 5.83
N ARG A 75 11.39 1.63 5.27
CA ARG A 75 11.94 0.56 4.44
C ARG A 75 13.32 0.19 4.94
N THR A 76 13.56 -1.09 5.20
CA THR A 76 14.88 -1.61 5.56
C THR A 76 15.40 -2.50 4.43
N GLY A 77 16.71 -2.51 4.23
CA GLY A 77 17.38 -3.37 3.26
C GLY A 77 18.31 -4.32 3.99
N GLU A 78 18.11 -5.63 3.84
CA GLU A 78 18.97 -6.67 4.39
C GLU A 78 19.26 -7.68 3.28
N ASN A 79 20.56 -7.97 3.03
CA ASN A 79 21.01 -8.96 2.04
C ASN A 79 20.38 -8.77 0.64
N GLY A 80 20.27 -7.52 0.18
CA GLY A 80 19.68 -7.18 -1.12
C GLY A 80 18.15 -7.27 -1.19
N LYS A 81 17.49 -7.73 -0.12
CA LYS A 81 16.02 -7.74 0.00
C LYS A 81 15.56 -6.52 0.77
N TYR A 82 14.43 -5.95 0.34
CA TYR A 82 13.84 -4.80 1.02
C TYR A 82 12.52 -5.16 1.65
N ARG A 83 12.38 -4.83 2.93
CA ARG A 83 11.17 -5.01 3.73
C ARG A 83 10.58 -3.66 4.06
N TYR A 84 9.27 -3.61 4.21
CA TYR A 84 8.53 -2.39 4.53
C TYR A 84 7.81 -2.57 5.84
N PHE A 85 7.79 -1.54 6.67
CA PHE A 85 7.14 -1.57 7.98
C PHE A 85 6.25 -0.35 8.14
N ILE A 86 5.18 -0.52 8.91
CA ILE A 86 4.21 0.51 9.25
C ILE A 86 4.34 0.87 10.73
N GLU A 87 4.23 2.16 11.04
CA GLU A 87 4.25 2.68 12.41
C GLU A 87 2.88 2.45 13.09
N GLY A 88 2.88 1.68 14.17
CA GLY A 88 1.72 1.48 15.06
C GLY A 88 1.41 2.74 15.86
N VAL A 89 0.25 2.74 16.53
CA VAL A 89 -0.17 3.86 17.41
C VAL A 89 0.79 4.04 18.59
N ASP A 90 1.38 2.94 19.06
CA ASP A 90 2.38 2.87 20.12
C ASP A 90 3.80 3.20 19.65
N GLY A 91 3.99 3.57 18.37
CA GLY A 91 5.30 3.79 17.76
C GLY A 91 6.07 2.51 17.43
N SER A 92 5.46 1.32 17.64
CA SER A 92 6.04 0.05 17.19
C SER A 92 6.06 -0.03 15.67
N TRP A 93 6.89 -0.94 15.14
CA TRP A 93 7.00 -1.15 13.70
C TRP A 93 6.69 -2.59 13.35
N SER A 94 5.70 -2.80 12.49
CA SER A 94 5.30 -4.12 12.03
C SER A 94 5.39 -4.22 10.51
N GLU A 95 5.82 -5.38 10.01
CA GLU A 95 5.75 -5.68 8.59
C GLU A 95 4.35 -6.21 8.26
N PRO A 96 3.62 -5.60 7.31
CA PRO A 96 2.35 -6.13 6.86
C PRO A 96 2.53 -7.48 6.18
N GLN A 97 1.52 -8.34 6.33
CA GLN A 97 1.54 -9.69 5.77
C GLN A 97 1.74 -9.71 4.25
N GLU A 98 1.20 -8.73 3.54
CA GLU A 98 1.36 -8.58 2.10
C GLU A 98 1.67 -7.12 1.73
N ARG A 99 2.61 -6.94 0.79
CA ARG A 99 3.15 -5.62 0.41
C ARG A 99 2.09 -4.67 -0.13
N ILE A 100 0.99 -5.18 -0.69
CA ILE A 100 -0.07 -4.35 -1.25
C ILE A 100 -0.67 -3.39 -0.22
N TRP A 101 -0.71 -3.75 1.07
CA TRP A 101 -1.17 -2.85 2.12
C TRP A 101 -0.29 -1.60 2.26
N VAL A 102 1.03 -1.78 2.22
CA VAL A 102 2.00 -0.67 2.26
C VAL A 102 1.77 0.28 1.08
N VAL A 103 1.62 -0.29 -0.12
CA VAL A 103 1.43 0.49 -1.36
C VAL A 103 0.08 1.22 -1.33
N SER A 104 -0.97 0.56 -0.85
CA SER A 104 -2.32 1.12 -0.74
C SER A 104 -2.38 2.27 0.27
N MET A 105 -1.75 2.13 1.43
CA MET A 105 -1.66 3.19 2.44
C MET A 105 -0.93 4.43 1.91
N PHE A 106 0.14 4.22 1.12
CA PHE A 106 0.84 5.31 0.44
C PHE A 106 -0.02 5.94 -0.65
N ALA A 107 -0.68 5.14 -1.49
CA ALA A 107 -1.54 5.63 -2.57
C ALA A 107 -2.71 6.45 -2.04
N LEU A 108 -3.36 6.01 -0.96
CA LEU A 108 -4.42 6.75 -0.27
C LEU A 108 -3.93 8.12 0.21
N TRP A 109 -2.76 8.17 0.86
CA TRP A 109 -2.13 9.43 1.25
C TRP A 109 -1.86 10.36 0.06
N GLN A 110 -1.38 9.82 -1.07
CA GLN A 110 -1.17 10.62 -2.29
C GLN A 110 -2.48 11.20 -2.83
N ARG A 111 -3.59 10.44 -2.79
CA ARG A 111 -4.92 10.90 -3.21
C ARG A 111 -5.40 12.04 -2.32
N LYS A 112 -5.39 11.86 -1.00
CA LYS A 112 -5.81 12.89 -0.04
C LYS A 112 -5.00 14.17 -0.17
N ARG A 113 -3.69 14.08 -0.42
CA ARG A 113 -2.84 15.26 -0.64
C ARG A 113 -3.11 16.02 -1.93
N ARG A 114 -3.63 15.36 -2.96
CA ARG A 114 -4.02 16.03 -4.21
C ARG A 114 -5.33 16.80 -4.07
N ILE A 115 -6.25 16.31 -3.24
CA ILE A 115 -7.54 16.96 -2.96
C ILE A 115 -7.34 18.27 -2.16
N THR A 116 -6.30 18.35 -1.32
CA THR A 116 -6.01 19.54 -0.49
C THR A 116 -5.12 20.60 -1.19
N ARG A 117 -4.87 20.48 -2.50
CA ARG A 117 -4.09 21.44 -3.30
C ARG A 117 -4.96 22.05 -4.37
#